data_AF-A0A523UGA1-F1
#
_entry.id   AF-A0A523UGA1-F1
#
_cell.length_a   1.000
_cell.length_b   1.000
_cell.length_c   1.000
_cell.angle_alpha   90.00
_cell.angle_beta   90.00
_cell.angle_gamma   90.00
#
_symmetry.space_group_name_H-M   'P 1'
#
loop_
_entity.id
_entity.type
_entity.pdbx_description
1 polymer ?
#
loop_
_entity_poly.entity_id
_entity_poly.type
_entity_poly.pdbx_seq_one_letter_code
_entity_poly.pdbx_strand_id
1 'polypeptide(L)'
;HLTEKKSKKIKSPKVTEALAQFECKLEAMYEAGDHIIVVGRVVDGEVKRGLFVKGKYNPLKARPLSHVGGNEFTLPEKIIKAI
;
A
#
# COMPACT_ATOMS: atom_id res chain seq x y z
N HIS A 1 14.71 10.96 -3.45
CA HIS A 1 15.45 10.27 -2.37
C HIS A 1 14.43 9.54 -1.50
N LEU A 2 14.67 8.30 -1.08
CA LEU A 2 13.82 7.54 -0.14
C LEU A 2 14.60 7.25 1.15
N THR A 3 13.90 7.12 2.29
CA THR A 3 14.53 6.92 3.60
C THR A 3 14.01 5.65 4.27
N GLU A 4 14.92 4.72 4.56
CA GLU A 4 14.60 3.49 5.28
C GLU A 4 14.27 3.74 6.76
N LYS A 5 13.35 2.94 7.29
CA LYS A 5 12.95 2.94 8.70
C LYS A 5 12.77 1.51 9.20
N LYS A 6 13.15 1.24 10.44
CA LYS A 6 12.95 -0.09 11.04
C LYS A 6 11.45 -0.43 11.20
N SER A 7 11.11 -1.67 10.84
CA SER A 7 9.80 -2.29 11.06
C SER A 7 9.62 -2.77 12.50
N LYS A 8 8.38 -2.89 12.97
CA LYS A 8 8.02 -3.27 14.33
C LYS A 8 7.99 -4.79 14.54
N LYS A 9 7.50 -5.54 13.57
CA LYS A 9 7.16 -6.97 13.66
C LYS A 9 7.93 -7.85 12.66
N ILE A 10 8.60 -7.25 11.67
CA ILE A 10 9.39 -7.95 10.64
C ILE A 10 10.81 -7.37 10.50
N LYS A 11 11.69 -8.09 9.78
CA LYS A 11 13.08 -7.67 9.53
C LYS A 11 13.22 -6.68 8.36
N SER A 12 12.38 -6.82 7.33
CA SER A 12 12.42 -5.94 6.15
C SER A 12 12.10 -4.49 6.55
N PRO A 13 12.83 -3.49 6.03
CA PRO A 13 12.62 -2.09 6.40
C PRO A 13 11.35 -1.52 5.75
N LYS A 14 10.93 -0.41 6.32
CA LYS A 14 9.85 0.47 5.90
C LYS A 14 10.39 1.67 5.13
N VAL A 15 9.57 2.28 4.27
CA VAL A 15 9.90 3.54 3.58
C VAL A 15 9.21 4.69 4.30
N THR A 16 9.97 5.62 4.86
CA THR A 16 9.43 6.72 5.69
C THR A 16 8.43 7.60 4.95
N GLU A 17 8.66 7.83 3.66
CA GLU A 17 7.85 8.68 2.81
C GLU A 17 6.51 8.05 2.41
N ALA A 18 6.34 6.73 2.56
CA ALA A 18 5.14 6.01 2.14
C ALA A 18 3.88 6.50 2.86
N LEU A 19 2.76 6.54 2.14
CA LEU A 19 1.45 6.99 2.64
C LEU A 19 0.86 6.01 3.67
N ALA A 20 1.02 4.72 3.40
CA ALA A 20 0.62 3.60 4.23
C ALA A 20 1.62 2.46 4.05
N GLN A 21 1.77 1.63 5.08
CA GLN A 21 2.75 0.56 5.15
C GLN A 21 2.13 -0.62 5.88
N PHE A 22 2.26 -1.81 5.31
CA PHE A 22 1.81 -3.06 5.92
C PHE A 22 3.02 -3.97 6.12
N GLU A 23 3.25 -4.36 7.37
CA GLU A 23 4.24 -5.37 7.68
C GLU A 23 3.58 -6.73 7.55
N CYS A 24 4.13 -7.58 6.69
CA CYS A 24 3.54 -8.87 6.35
C CYS A 24 4.53 -10.02 6.60
N LYS A 25 4.01 -11.18 7.00
CA LYS A 25 4.72 -12.46 6.93
C LYS A 25 4.25 -13.25 5.71
N LEU A 26 5.15 -13.95 5.04
CA LEU A 26 4.80 -14.81 3.90
C LEU A 26 3.81 -15.88 4.35
N GLU A 27 2.67 -15.95 3.67
CA GLU A 27 1.61 -16.95 3.90
C GLU A 27 1.67 -18.05 2.83
N ALA A 28 1.74 -17.65 1.57
CA ALA A 28 1.76 -18.58 0.43
C ALA A 28 2.37 -17.94 -0.82
N MET A 29 2.77 -18.79 -1.76
CA MET A 29 3.16 -18.41 -3.13
C MET A 29 2.47 -19.36 -4.11
N TYR A 30 1.92 -18.81 -5.19
CA TYR A 30 1.28 -19.58 -6.26
C TYR A 30 1.86 -19.18 -7.61
N GLU A 31 2.20 -20.16 -8.44
CA GLU A 31 2.58 -19.91 -9.84
C GLU A 31 1.36 -19.45 -10.66
N ALA A 32 1.55 -18.44 -11.51
CA ALA A 32 0.51 -17.83 -12.33
C ALA A 32 1.06 -17.51 -13.73
N GLY A 33 1.52 -18.53 -14.44
CA GLY A 33 2.15 -18.38 -15.75
C GLY A 33 3.58 -17.84 -15.62
N ASP A 34 3.82 -16.62 -16.10
CA ASP A 34 5.10 -15.93 -16.03
C ASP A 34 5.29 -15.10 -14.73
N HIS A 35 4.33 -15.16 -13.80
CA HIS A 35 4.36 -14.46 -12.51
C HIS A 35 4.13 -15.40 -11.32
N ILE A 36 4.48 -14.92 -10.12
CA ILE A 36 4.16 -15.56 -8.84
C ILE A 36 3.20 -14.66 -8.07
N ILE A 37 2.06 -15.20 -7.67
CA ILE A 37 1.16 -14.56 -6.71
C ILE A 37 1.70 -14.82 -5.30
N VAL A 38 2.09 -13.75 -4.61
CA VAL A 38 2.60 -13.81 -3.23
C VAL A 38 1.50 -13.34 -2.28
N VAL A 39 1.12 -14.20 -1.33
CA VAL A 39 0.14 -13.87 -0.28
C VAL A 39 0.88 -13.60 1.03
N GLY A 40 0.63 -12.44 1.63
CA GLY A 40 1.22 -12.02 2.90
C GLY A 40 0.16 -11.81 3.98
N ARG A 41 0.37 -12.39 5.16
CA ARG A 41 -0.43 -12.13 6.36
C ARG A 41 0.03 -10.84 7.02
N VAL A 42 -0.87 -9.85 7.09
CA VAL A 42 -0.60 -8.56 7.76
C VAL A 42 -0.44 -8.79 9.26
N VAL A 43 0.68 -8.33 9.82
CA VAL A 43 1.01 -8.42 11.26
C VAL A 43 1.15 -7.05 11.94
N ASP A 44 1.29 -5.96 11.16
CA ASP A 44 1.22 -4.57 11.60
C ASP A 44 0.81 -3.68 10.41
N GLY A 45 0.14 -2.56 10.68
CA GLY A 45 -0.29 -1.61 9.67
C GLY A 45 -0.16 -0.18 10.17
N GLU A 46 0.50 0.67 9.40
CA GLU A 46 0.68 2.09 9.69
C GLU A 46 0.21 2.95 8.51
N VAL A 47 -0.39 4.10 8.82
CA VAL A 47 -0.83 5.07 7.83
C VAL A 47 -0.50 6.48 8.30
N LYS A 48 -0.10 7.36 7.38
CA LYS A 48 0.10 8.78 7.70
C LYS A 48 -1.18 9.38 8.29
N ARG A 49 -1.00 10.17 9.36
CA ARG A 49 -2.11 10.72 10.14
C ARG A 49 -3.11 11.45 9.25
N GLY A 50 -4.39 11.09 9.40
CA GLY A 50 -5.49 11.76 8.71
C GLY A 50 -5.67 11.37 7.24
N LEU A 51 -5.01 10.32 6.75
CA LEU A 51 -5.36 9.66 5.48
C LEU A 51 -6.40 8.54 5.68
N PHE A 52 -6.50 8.01 6.90
CA PHE A 52 -7.53 7.06 7.30
C PHE A 52 -8.31 7.64 8.49
N VAL A 53 -9.60 7.91 8.30
CA VAL A 53 -10.44 8.62 9.29
C VAL A 53 -11.79 7.91 9.37
N LYS A 54 -12.25 7.62 10.59
CA LYS A 54 -13.55 6.95 10.85
C LYS A 54 -13.72 5.65 10.03
N GLY A 55 -12.68 4.82 10.00
CA GLY A 55 -12.71 3.53 9.28
C GLY A 55 -12.59 3.63 7.77
N LYS A 56 -12.33 4.82 7.21
CA LYS A 56 -12.27 5.03 5.76
C LYS A 56 -10.94 5.66 5.32
N TYR A 57 -10.34 5.09 4.29
CA TYR A 57 -9.24 5.70 3.56
C TYR A 57 -9.77 6.87 2.71
N ASN A 58 -9.06 8.00 2.73
CA ASN A 58 -9.37 9.16 1.90
C ASN A 58 -8.37 9.26 0.73
N PRO A 59 -8.68 8.66 -0.44
CA PRO A 59 -7.80 8.65 -1.60
C PRO A 59 -7.62 10.06 -2.22
N LEU A 60 -8.59 10.95 -2.08
CA LEU A 60 -8.51 12.32 -2.59
C LEU A 60 -7.49 13.16 -1.83
N LYS A 61 -7.31 12.87 -0.53
CA LYS A 61 -6.26 13.50 0.28
C LYS A 61 -4.91 12.79 0.14
N ALA A 62 -4.92 11.47 0.07
CA ALA A 62 -3.69 10.68 -0.02
C ALA A 62 -3.02 10.75 -1.39
N ARG A 63 -3.79 11.02 -2.46
CA ARG A 63 -3.34 11.10 -3.86
C ARG A 63 -2.40 9.96 -4.27
N PRO A 64 -2.76 8.68 -4.05
CA PRO A 64 -1.94 7.55 -4.47
C PRO A 64 -1.84 7.50 -6.00
N LEU A 65 -0.65 7.21 -6.53
CA LEU A 65 -0.47 6.93 -7.95
C LEU A 65 -1.07 5.55 -8.28
N SER A 66 -1.87 5.48 -9.35
CA SER A 66 -2.32 4.22 -9.94
C SER A 66 -1.64 4.05 -11.29
N HIS A 67 -0.98 2.92 -11.49
CA HIS A 67 -0.25 2.62 -12.73
C HIS A 67 -1.23 2.37 -13.88
N VAL A 68 -0.95 2.97 -15.05
CA VAL A 68 -1.77 2.79 -16.27
C VAL A 68 -1.04 1.87 -17.25
N GLY A 69 0.20 2.20 -17.58
CA GLY A 69 1.02 1.45 -18.53
C GLY A 69 2.27 2.25 -18.89
N GLY A 70 3.38 1.56 -19.22
CA GLY A 70 4.66 2.23 -19.48
C GLY A 70 5.06 3.16 -18.33
N ASN A 71 5.30 4.44 -18.65
CA ASN A 71 5.62 5.51 -17.70
C ASN A 71 4.41 6.38 -17.31
N GLU A 72 3.18 5.95 -17.60
CA GLU A 72 1.96 6.70 -17.33
C GLU A 72 1.28 6.26 -16.02
N PHE A 73 0.81 7.25 -15.27
CA PHE A 73 0.13 7.09 -13.97
C PHE A 73 -1.06 8.04 -13.89
N THR A 74 -2.05 7.66 -13.09
CA THR A 74 -3.22 8.50 -12.80
C THR A 74 -3.41 8.73 -11.31
N LEU A 75 -4.24 9.71 -10.97
CA LEU A 75 -4.61 10.10 -9.61
C LEU A 75 -6.12 9.93 -9.39
N PRO A 76 -6.57 9.62 -8.17
CA PRO A 76 -7.99 9.60 -7.87
C PRO A 76 -8.61 11.00 -7.93
N GLU A 77 -9.67 11.16 -8.73
CA GLU A 77 -10.34 12.46 -8.92
C GLU A 77 -11.64 12.58 -8.10
N LYS A 78 -12.37 11.48 -7.88
CA LYS A 78 -13.65 11.50 -7.14
C LYS A 78 -13.93 10.19 -6.41
N ILE A 79 -14.77 10.29 -5.37
CA ILE A 79 -15.37 9.14 -4.68
C ILE A 79 -16.83 9.04 -5.13
N ILE A 80 -17.21 7.89 -5.69
CA ILE A 80 -18.59 7.61 -6.11
C ILE A 80 -19.20 6.66 -5.08
N LYS A 81 -20.43 6.93 -4.64
CA LYS A 81 -21.19 6.00 -3.78
C LYS A 81 -21.98 5.05 -4.67
N ALA A 82 -21.94 3.75 -4.35
CA ALA A 82 -22.87 2.79 -4.92
C ALA A 82 -24.30 3.17 -4.52
N ILE A 83 -25.24 2.95 -5.45
CA ILE A 83 -26.69 3.08 -5.23
C ILE A 83 -27.19 1.78 -4.61
#